data_AF-A0A520VYE6-F1
#
_entry.id   AF-A0A520VYE6-F1
#
_cell.length_a   1.000
_cell.length_b   1.000
_cell.length_c   1.000
_cell.angle_alpha   90.00
_cell.angle_beta   90.00
_cell.angle_gamma   90.00
#
_symmetry.space_group_name_H-M   'P 1'
#
loop_
_entity.id
_entity.type
_entity.pdbx_description
1 polymer ?
#
loop_
_entity_poly.entity_id
_entity_poly.type
_entity_poly.pdbx_seq_one_letter_code
_entity_poly.pdbx_strand_id
1 'polypeptide(L)'
;MKKFSLLYIFVFFDGLSVASSSLFGFFFPKLFSDIFGANFGGNDLVWLKFVLLPGVAINVLLMFFALTKNRRGILLSNFLRVFTTVSYLFMWGEATIIRSLLNLIIIHHVIIVTTTFVLYFKKEDNTTKEELNSI
;
A
#
# COMPACT_ATOMS: atom_id res chain seq x y z
N MET A 1 15.62 12.88 -22.08
CA MET A 1 15.38 11.99 -20.91
C MET A 1 13.93 11.55 -20.92
N LYS A 2 13.64 10.24 -20.94
CA LYS A 2 12.26 9.73 -20.74
C LYS A 2 11.74 10.32 -19.43
N LYS A 3 10.68 11.14 -19.47
CA LYS A 3 10.01 11.62 -18.25
C LYS A 3 9.65 10.39 -17.41
N PHE A 4 10.18 10.32 -16.20
CA PHE A 4 9.76 9.28 -15.27
C PHE A 4 8.27 9.49 -15.00
N SER A 5 7.48 8.45 -15.25
CA SER A 5 6.05 8.53 -14.99
C SER A 5 5.83 8.59 -13.48
N LEU A 6 5.09 9.62 -13.07
CA LEU A 6 4.83 9.95 -11.68
C LEU A 6 4.12 8.79 -10.96
N LEU A 7 3.38 7.96 -11.71
CA LEU A 7 2.81 6.70 -11.24
C LEU A 7 3.88 5.78 -10.64
N TYR A 8 4.94 5.46 -11.38
CA TYR A 8 5.94 4.48 -10.92
C TYR A 8 6.74 5.02 -9.73
N ILE A 9 7.07 6.31 -9.72
CA ILE A 9 7.77 6.93 -8.59
C ILE A 9 6.89 6.88 -7.34
N PHE A 10 5.64 7.32 -7.46
CA PHE A 10 4.70 7.34 -6.35
C PHE A 10 4.49 5.93 -5.77
N VAL A 11 4.20 4.97 -6.63
CA VAL A 11 3.92 3.58 -6.24
C VAL A 11 5.14 2.92 -5.60
N PHE A 12 6.35 3.24 -6.06
CA PHE A 12 7.58 2.75 -5.44
C PHE A 12 7.73 3.25 -4.00
N PHE A 13 7.59 4.56 -3.79
CA PHE A 13 7.74 5.14 -2.44
C PHE A 13 6.62 4.73 -1.48
N ASP A 14 5.40 4.60 -1.99
CA ASP A 14 4.29 4.02 -1.23
C ASP A 14 4.60 2.58 -0.79
N GLY A 15 4.97 1.71 -1.74
CA GLY A 15 5.35 0.34 -1.43
C GLY A 15 6.52 0.25 -0.45
N LEU A 16 7.54 1.10 -0.60
CA LEU A 16 8.68 1.16 0.31
C LEU A 16 8.26 1.56 1.72
N SER A 17 7.43 2.60 1.85
CA SER A 17 6.93 3.09 3.12
C SER A 17 6.14 2.01 3.87
N VAL A 18 5.18 1.37 3.19
CA VAL A 18 4.33 0.34 3.80
C VAL A 18 5.09 -0.94 4.10
N ALA A 19 5.99 -1.39 3.21
CA ALA A 19 6.83 -2.56 3.46
C ALA A 19 7.78 -2.32 4.65
N SER A 20 8.42 -1.14 4.72
CA SER A 20 9.36 -0.80 5.80
C SER A 20 8.65 -0.70 7.15
N SER A 21 7.50 -0.01 7.19
CA SER A 21 6.69 0.08 8.42
C SER A 21 6.14 -1.28 8.86
N SER A 22 5.71 -2.12 7.91
CA SER A 22 5.25 -3.48 8.22
C SER A 22 6.37 -4.38 8.75
N LEU A 23 7.57 -4.29 8.16
CA LEU A 23 8.77 -4.99 8.65
C LEU A 23 9.15 -4.50 10.05
N PHE A 24 9.15 -3.19 10.27
CA PHE A 24 9.42 -2.60 11.57
C PHE A 24 8.41 -3.10 12.63
N GLY A 25 7.11 -3.09 12.31
CA GLY A 25 6.09 -3.62 13.21
C GLY A 25 6.18 -5.13 13.44
N PHE A 26 6.71 -5.90 12.48
CA PHE A 26 6.93 -7.33 12.65
C PHE A 26 8.03 -7.63 13.69
N PHE A 27 9.16 -6.93 13.60
CA PHE A 27 10.28 -7.09 14.53
C PHE A 27 10.03 -6.42 15.90
N PHE A 28 9.31 -5.29 15.91
CA PHE A 28 9.04 -4.51 17.12
C PHE A 28 7.52 -4.28 17.32
N PRO A 29 6.72 -5.35 17.49
CA PRO A 29 5.25 -5.28 17.50
C PRO A 29 4.70 -4.45 18.66
N LYS A 30 5.37 -4.47 19.81
CA LYS A 30 4.93 -3.72 20.99
C LYS A 30 5.15 -2.22 20.77
N LEU A 31 6.34 -1.82 20.36
CA LEU A 31 6.67 -0.44 20.01
C LEU A 31 5.76 0.09 18.90
N PHE A 32 5.53 -0.72 17.85
CA PHE A 32 4.60 -0.38 16.78
C PHE A 32 3.18 -0.18 17.30
N SER A 33 2.68 -1.12 18.10
CA SER A 33 1.36 -0.99 18.74
C SER A 33 1.24 0.27 19.59
N ASP A 34 2.28 0.63 20.33
CA ASP A 34 2.27 1.79 21.22
C ASP A 34 2.31 3.11 20.42
N ILE A 35 3.05 3.18 19.31
CA ILE A 35 3.05 4.32 18.36
C ILE A 35 1.63 4.63 17.86
N PHE A 36 0.84 3.59 17.62
CA PHE A 36 -0.54 3.72 17.13
C PHE A 36 -1.60 3.74 18.25
N GLY A 37 -1.17 3.84 19.52
CA GLY A 37 -2.06 3.90 20.68
C GLY A 37 -2.93 2.65 20.87
N ALA A 38 -2.52 1.53 20.27
CA ALA A 38 -3.28 0.29 20.28
C ALA A 38 -2.98 -0.57 21.51
N ASN A 39 -1.93 -0.29 22.31
CA ASN A 39 -1.68 -0.94 23.60
C ASN A 39 -1.81 -2.50 23.61
N PHE A 40 -1.46 -3.19 22.52
CA PHE A 40 -1.59 -4.64 22.41
C PHE A 40 -0.74 -5.37 23.45
N GLY A 41 -1.23 -6.53 23.87
CA GLY A 41 -0.58 -7.44 24.80
C GLY A 41 -0.86 -8.91 24.49
N GLY A 42 -0.01 -9.81 24.97
CA GLY A 42 -0.20 -11.25 24.83
C GLY A 42 -0.41 -11.70 23.38
N ASN A 43 -1.53 -12.38 23.13
CA ASN A 43 -1.87 -12.96 21.83
C ASN A 43 -2.07 -11.91 20.73
N ASP A 44 -2.48 -10.69 21.07
CA ASP A 44 -2.72 -9.62 20.08
C ASP A 44 -1.43 -9.22 19.36
N LEU A 45 -0.29 -9.28 20.05
CA LEU A 45 1.03 -9.02 19.46
C LEU A 45 1.43 -10.11 18.45
N VAL A 46 1.04 -11.36 18.71
CA VAL A 46 1.28 -12.47 17.79
C VAL A 46 0.42 -12.28 16.54
N TRP A 47 -0.87 -11.97 16.73
CA TRP A 47 -1.78 -11.71 15.63
C TRP A 47 -1.39 -10.49 14.80
N LEU A 48 -0.90 -9.43 15.43
CA LEU A 48 -0.36 -8.25 14.73
C LEU A 48 0.76 -8.66 13.76
N LYS A 49 1.71 -9.52 14.18
CA LYS A 49 2.78 -9.99 13.29
C LYS A 49 2.23 -10.75 12.07
N PHE A 50 1.23 -11.60 12.26
CA PHE A 50 0.59 -12.31 11.16
C PHE A 50 -0.07 -11.36 10.15
N VAL A 51 -0.68 -10.28 10.61
CA VAL A 51 -1.31 -9.24 9.74
C VAL A 51 -0.27 -8.42 8.97
N LEU A 52 0.89 -8.16 9.58
CA LEU A 52 1.94 -7.36 8.94
C LEU A 52 2.66 -8.11 7.81
N LEU A 53 2.72 -9.45 7.85
CA LEU A 53 3.39 -10.26 6.82
C LEU A 53 2.82 -10.08 5.40
N PRO A 54 1.49 -10.21 5.17
CA PRO A 54 0.90 -9.85 3.88
C PRO A 54 1.16 -8.38 3.48
N GLY A 55 1.20 -7.49 4.48
CA GLY A 55 1.58 -6.08 4.28
C GLY A 55 2.98 -5.94 3.68
N VAL A 56 3.97 -6.70 4.17
CA VAL A 56 5.30 -6.74 3.57
C VAL A 56 5.25 -7.32 2.15
N ALA A 57 4.67 -8.50 1.99
CA ALA A 57 4.71 -9.24 0.72
C ALA A 57 4.08 -8.46 -0.45
N ILE A 58 2.88 -7.93 -0.24
CA ILE A 58 2.14 -7.22 -1.30
C ILE A 58 2.84 -5.90 -1.67
N ASN A 59 3.42 -5.19 -0.71
CA ASN A 59 4.09 -3.92 -0.98
C ASN A 59 5.50 -4.10 -1.57
N VAL A 60 6.16 -5.22 -1.30
CA VAL A 60 7.38 -5.63 -2.03
C VAL A 60 7.07 -5.93 -3.50
N LEU A 61 5.97 -6.66 -3.77
CA LEU A 61 5.50 -6.88 -5.14
C LEU A 61 5.14 -5.57 -5.84
N LEU A 62 4.50 -4.64 -5.12
CA LEU A 62 4.18 -3.31 -5.64
C LEU A 62 5.44 -2.52 -6.06
N MET A 63 6.48 -2.52 -5.22
CA MET A 63 7.78 -1.93 -5.55
C MET A 63 8.42 -2.61 -6.77
N PHE A 64 8.39 -3.95 -6.82
CA PHE A 64 8.90 -4.69 -7.97
C PHE A 64 8.19 -4.28 -9.26
N PHE A 65 6.86 -4.20 -9.27
CA PHE A 65 6.12 -3.75 -10.45
C PHE A 65 6.40 -2.29 -10.82
N ALA A 66 6.66 -1.42 -9.85
CA ALA A 66 7.11 -0.05 -10.12
C ALA A 66 8.50 -0.02 -10.79
N LEU A 67 9.45 -0.80 -10.29
CA LEU A 67 10.81 -0.91 -10.85
C LEU A 67 10.81 -1.47 -12.27
N THR A 68 10.03 -2.54 -12.50
CA THR A 68 9.90 -3.16 -13.84
C THR A 68 8.94 -2.41 -14.75
N LYS A 69 8.36 -1.29 -14.31
CA LYS A 69 7.35 -0.51 -15.04
C LYS A 69 6.16 -1.36 -15.52
N ASN A 70 5.78 -2.37 -14.73
CA ASN A 70 4.66 -3.25 -15.03
C ASN A 70 3.35 -2.62 -14.55
N ARG A 71 2.73 -1.81 -15.42
CA ARG A 71 1.48 -1.11 -15.12
C ARG A 71 0.35 -2.05 -14.72
N ARG A 72 0.14 -3.17 -15.43
CA ARG A 72 -0.90 -4.16 -15.09
C ARG A 72 -0.65 -4.80 -13.72
N GLY A 73 0.61 -5.07 -13.38
CA GLY A 73 1.02 -5.58 -12.07
C GLY A 73 0.69 -4.59 -10.94
N ILE A 74 0.89 -3.29 -11.15
CA ILE A 74 0.51 -2.24 -10.17
C ILE A 74 -1.01 -2.26 -9.92
N LEU A 75 -1.82 -2.38 -10.98
CA LEU A 75 -3.27 -2.46 -10.84
C LEU A 75 -3.70 -3.70 -10.05
N LEU A 76 -3.17 -4.87 -10.41
CA LEU A 76 -3.43 -6.12 -9.69
C LEU A 76 -3.02 -6.02 -8.22
N SER A 77 -1.83 -5.49 -7.95
CA SER A 77 -1.33 -5.30 -6.59
C SER A 77 -2.26 -4.39 -5.79
N ASN A 78 -2.78 -3.31 -6.37
CA ASN A 78 -3.76 -2.46 -5.69
C ASN A 78 -5.08 -3.16 -5.41
N PHE A 79 -5.60 -3.98 -6.32
CA PHE A 79 -6.78 -4.81 -6.03
C PHE A 79 -6.53 -5.76 -4.87
N LEU A 80 -5.38 -6.43 -4.84
CA LEU A 80 -4.99 -7.32 -3.74
C LEU A 80 -4.89 -6.56 -2.41
N ARG A 81 -4.30 -5.35 -2.42
CA ARG A 81 -4.22 -4.55 -1.19
C ARG A 81 -5.62 -4.17 -0.69
N VAL A 82 -6.51 -3.70 -1.58
CA VAL A 82 -7.91 -3.40 -1.20
C VAL A 82 -8.59 -4.62 -0.61
N PHE A 83 -8.44 -5.79 -1.24
CA PHE A 83 -9.00 -7.04 -0.73
C PHE A 83 -8.48 -7.34 0.68
N THR A 84 -7.16 -7.27 0.92
CA THR A 84 -6.58 -7.51 2.25
C THR A 84 -7.08 -6.53 3.30
N THR A 85 -7.23 -5.24 2.97
CA THR A 85 -7.76 -4.24 3.90
C THR A 85 -9.21 -4.51 4.26
N VAL A 86 -10.03 -4.89 3.28
CA VAL A 86 -11.43 -5.29 3.52
C VAL A 86 -11.50 -6.58 4.35
N SER A 87 -10.64 -7.57 4.07
CA SER A 87 -10.57 -8.79 4.89
C SER A 87 -10.20 -8.48 6.35
N TYR A 88 -9.26 -7.56 6.58
CA TYR A 88 -8.91 -7.14 7.94
C TYR A 88 -10.06 -6.42 8.65
N LEU A 89 -10.84 -5.60 7.93
CA LEU A 89 -12.08 -5.03 8.44
C LEU A 89 -13.07 -6.07 8.94
N PHE A 90 -13.31 -7.13 8.17
CA PHE A 90 -14.24 -8.19 8.57
C PHE A 90 -13.70 -9.06 9.70
N MET A 91 -12.41 -9.41 9.66
CA MET A 91 -11.82 -10.29 10.66
C MET A 91 -11.67 -9.62 12.04
N TRP A 92 -11.52 -8.29 12.10
CA TRP A 92 -11.16 -7.58 13.34
C TRP A 92 -12.13 -6.44 13.70
N GLY A 93 -13.27 -6.35 13.01
CA GLY A 93 -14.25 -5.28 13.19
C GLY A 93 -14.85 -5.18 14.60
N GLU A 94 -14.85 -6.29 15.35
CA GLU A 94 -15.34 -6.37 16.73
C GLU A 94 -14.25 -6.09 17.78
N ALA A 95 -12.97 -6.13 17.42
CA ALA A 95 -11.88 -5.87 18.35
C ALA A 95 -11.66 -4.35 18.49
N THR A 96 -12.24 -3.77 19.54
CA THR A 96 -12.25 -2.32 19.85
C THR A 96 -10.86 -1.68 19.80
N ILE A 97 -9.83 -2.41 20.22
CA ILE A 97 -8.46 -1.93 20.30
C ILE A 97 -7.76 -1.95 18.93
N ILE A 98 -8.04 -2.96 18.10
CA ILE A 98 -7.53 -3.05 16.73
C ILE A 98 -8.16 -2.02 15.81
N ARG A 99 -9.38 -1.56 16.12
CA ARG A 99 -10.11 -0.57 15.33
C ARG A 99 -9.33 0.74 15.11
N SER A 100 -8.53 1.21 16.07
CA SER A 100 -7.68 2.41 15.92
C SER A 100 -6.63 2.25 14.81
N LEU A 101 -5.79 1.22 14.94
CA LEU A 101 -4.72 0.91 13.99
C LEU A 101 -5.30 0.58 12.61
N LEU A 102 -6.37 -0.20 12.59
CA LEU A 102 -7.07 -0.61 11.38
C LEU A 102 -7.68 0.60 10.66
N ASN A 103 -8.32 1.53 11.39
CA ASN A 103 -8.85 2.76 10.81
C ASN A 103 -7.76 3.62 10.16
N LEU A 104 -6.59 3.74 10.79
CA LEU A 104 -5.48 4.49 10.20
C LEU A 104 -4.95 3.80 8.93
N ILE A 105 -4.78 2.48 8.97
CA ILE A 105 -4.39 1.70 7.80
C ILE A 105 -5.40 1.89 6.67
N ILE A 106 -6.71 1.84 6.96
CA ILE A 106 -7.76 2.04 5.97
C ILE A 106 -7.71 3.45 5.39
N ILE A 107 -7.59 4.49 6.21
CA ILE A 107 -7.56 5.88 5.73
C ILE A 107 -6.35 6.10 4.83
N HIS A 108 -5.16 5.68 5.28
CA HIS A 108 -3.95 5.73 4.47
C HIS A 108 -4.16 4.99 3.15
N HIS A 109 -4.68 3.77 3.23
CA HIS A 109 -4.86 2.91 2.07
C HIS A 109 -5.88 3.47 1.08
N VAL A 110 -6.98 4.05 1.53
CA VAL A 110 -7.98 4.72 0.68
C VAL A 110 -7.36 5.90 -0.06
N ILE A 111 -6.60 6.76 0.63
CA ILE A 111 -5.95 7.93 0.02
C ILE A 111 -4.96 7.45 -1.05
N ILE A 112 -4.07 6.53 -0.70
CA ILE A 112 -3.01 6.03 -1.56
C ILE A 112 -3.54 5.25 -2.76
N VAL A 113 -4.50 4.35 -2.57
CA VAL A 113 -5.12 3.58 -3.66
C VAL A 113 -5.83 4.53 -4.61
N THR A 114 -6.55 5.52 -4.08
CA THR A 114 -7.21 6.54 -4.91
C THR A 114 -6.20 7.34 -5.71
N THR A 115 -5.11 7.83 -5.08
CA THR A 115 -4.03 8.51 -5.79
C THR A 115 -3.41 7.62 -6.85
N THR A 116 -3.20 6.34 -6.56
CA THR A 116 -2.64 5.40 -7.54
C THR A 116 -3.60 5.18 -8.71
N PHE A 117 -4.91 5.06 -8.48
CA PHE A 117 -5.91 4.96 -9.55
C PHE A 117 -5.95 6.23 -10.41
N VAL A 118 -5.91 7.41 -9.80
CA VAL A 118 -5.83 8.68 -10.52
C VAL A 118 -4.57 8.73 -11.38
N LEU A 119 -3.40 8.38 -10.83
CA LEU A 119 -2.15 8.33 -11.58
C LEU A 119 -2.14 7.23 -12.64
N TYR A 120 -2.84 6.12 -12.38
CA TYR A 120 -2.97 5.02 -13.31
C TYR A 120 -3.82 5.40 -14.52
N PHE A 121 -4.89 6.18 -14.36
CA PHE A 121 -5.74 6.59 -15.47
C PHE A 121 -5.37 7.96 -16.06
N LYS A 122 -4.56 8.75 -15.36
CA LYS A 122 -4.01 10.00 -15.90
C LYS A 122 -3.22 9.65 -17.17
N LYS A 123 -3.71 10.17 -18.30
CA LYS A 123 -3.12 9.99 -19.62
C LYS A 123 -1.64 10.39 -19.52
N GLU A 124 -0.72 9.51 -19.90
CA GLU A 124 0.66 9.90 -20.15
C GLU A 124 0.61 10.78 -21.41
N ASP A 125 0.59 12.09 -21.22
CA ASP A 125 0.41 13.14 -22.23
C ASP A 125 1.53 13.25 -23.29
N ASN A 126 2.20 12.15 -23.61
CA ASN A 126 3.31 12.13 -24.56
C ASN A 126 3.04 11.35 -25.85
N THR A 127 1.94 10.59 -25.98
CA THR A 127 1.63 9.91 -27.26
C THR A 127 0.74 10.71 -28.20
N THR A 128 0.03 11.75 -27.73
CA THR A 128 -0.82 12.56 -28.61
C THR A 128 -0.10 13.77 -29.24
N LYS A 129 1.08 14.15 -28.76
CA LYS A 129 1.82 15.32 -29.28
C LYS A 129 2.77 15.00 -30.43
N GLU A 130 3.16 13.74 -30.61
CA GLU A 130 4.00 13.34 -31.76
C GLU A 130 3.17 13.07 -33.02
N GLU A 131 1.92 12.60 -32.90
CA GLU A 131 1.04 12.41 -34.07
C GLU A 131 0.46 13.72 -34.63
N LEU A 132 0.30 14.76 -33.81
CA LEU A 132 -0.23 16.07 -34.23
C LEU A 132 0.81 16.99 -34.87
N ASN A 133 2.10 16.65 -34.77
CA ASN A 133 3.19 17.38 -35.44
C ASN A 133 3.68 16.66 -36.71
N SER A 134 3.05 15.53 -37.07
CA SER A 134 3.33 14.74 -38.27
C SER A 134 2.18 14.72 -39.29
N ILE A 135 1.15 15.55 -39.08
CA ILE A 135 0.06 15.84 -40.03
C ILE A 135 0.15 17.32 -40.39
#